data_AF-A0A9E2RJQ6-F1
#
_entry.id   AF-A0A9E2RJQ6-F1
#
_cell.length_a   1.000
_cell.length_b   1.000
_cell.length_c   1.000
_cell.angle_alpha   90.00
_cell.angle_beta   90.00
_cell.angle_gamma   90.00
#
_symmetry.space_group_name_H-M   'P 1'
#
loop_
_entity.id
_entity.type
_entity.pdbx_description
1 polymer ?
#
loop_
_entity_poly.entity_id
_entity_poly.type
_entity_poly.pdbx_seq_one_letter_code
_entity_poly.pdbx_strand_id
1 'polypeptide(L)'
;IEEKPANPRSSYAVTGMYFYDARVFDIIKTLKPSGRGELEITDVNNAYIADGTLTWDILEGWWTDAGTIESLHLANQLVAKTGANKMGGV
;
A
#
# COMPACT_ATOMS: atom_id res chain seq x y z
N ILE A 1 -7.06 0.54 -10.00
CA ILE A 1 -7.19 -0.23 -8.73
C ILE A 1 -8.36 0.30 -7.92
N GLU A 2 -8.88 -0.46 -6.96
CA GLU A 2 -10.11 -0.14 -6.22
C GLU A 2 -9.83 -0.09 -4.71
N GLU A 3 -10.32 0.93 -4.01
CA GLU A 3 -10.18 1.10 -2.56
C GLU A 3 -11.27 0.31 -1.86
N LYS A 4 -10.88 -0.67 -1.02
CA LYS A 4 -11.79 -1.50 -0.21
C LYS A 4 -13.04 -2.01 -0.99
N PRO A 5 -12.87 -2.68 -2.16
CA PRO A 5 -13.99 -3.18 -2.92
C PRO A 5 -14.75 -4.28 -2.15
N ALA A 6 -16.07 -4.26 -2.19
CA ALA A 6 -16.90 -5.31 -1.58
C ALA A 6 -16.64 -6.69 -2.19
N ASN A 7 -16.31 -6.74 -3.49
CA ASN A 7 -15.93 -7.93 -4.22
C ASN A 7 -14.56 -7.69 -4.89
N PRO A 8 -13.43 -8.03 -4.22
CA PRO A 8 -12.10 -7.82 -4.77
C PRO A 8 -11.88 -8.61 -6.07
N ARG A 9 -11.25 -7.98 -7.07
CA ARG A 9 -10.90 -8.66 -8.33
C ARG A 9 -9.75 -9.65 -8.21
N SER A 10 -8.98 -9.58 -7.12
CA SER A 10 -7.86 -10.47 -6.84
C SER A 10 -7.56 -10.53 -5.33
N SER A 11 -6.67 -11.43 -4.91
CA SER A 11 -6.16 -11.54 -3.54
C SER A 11 -4.97 -10.61 -3.24
N TYR A 12 -4.57 -9.75 -4.19
CA TYR A 12 -3.47 -8.81 -3.97
C TYR A 12 -3.96 -7.51 -3.34
N ALA A 13 -3.23 -7.05 -2.33
CA ALA A 13 -3.41 -5.73 -1.73
C ALA A 13 -2.26 -4.80 -2.14
N VAL A 14 -2.57 -3.53 -2.36
CA VAL A 14 -1.53 -2.49 -2.48
C VAL A 14 -1.04 -2.18 -1.07
N THR A 15 0.23 -2.46 -0.79
CA THR A 15 0.82 -2.22 0.53
C THR A 15 0.99 -0.72 0.80
N GLY A 16 1.23 -0.36 2.07
CA GLY A 16 1.47 1.02 2.51
C GLY A 16 2.82 1.63 2.10
N MET A 17 3.41 1.21 0.98
CA MET A 17 4.70 1.69 0.48
C MET A 17 4.56 2.17 -0.96
N TYR A 18 4.90 3.44 -1.20
CA TYR A 18 4.67 4.11 -2.47
C TYR A 18 5.87 4.97 -2.85
N PHE A 19 6.21 4.98 -4.13
CA PHE A 19 7.25 5.83 -4.70
C PHE A 19 6.63 6.67 -5.80
N TYR A 20 6.77 7.99 -5.72
CA TYR A 20 6.27 8.91 -6.72
C TYR A 20 7.33 9.93 -7.11
N ASP A 21 7.26 10.39 -8.35
CA ASP A 21 7.97 11.60 -8.76
C ASP A 21 7.23 12.86 -8.28
N ALA A 22 7.80 14.03 -8.57
CA ALA A 22 7.28 15.31 -8.10
C ALA A 22 5.85 15.64 -8.60
N ARG A 23 5.37 15.02 -9.69
CA ARG A 23 4.01 15.25 -10.22
C ARG A 23 2.93 14.88 -9.21
N VAL A 24 3.25 14.04 -8.21
CA VAL A 24 2.33 13.69 -7.12
C VAL A 24 1.76 14.92 -6.43
N PHE A 25 2.55 15.99 -6.27
CA PHE A 25 2.08 17.22 -5.61
C PHE A 25 1.02 17.96 -6.41
N ASP A 26 0.99 17.81 -7.73
CA ASP A 26 -0.07 18.38 -8.55
C ASP A 26 -1.28 17.46 -8.59
N ILE A 27 -1.08 16.14 -8.65
CA ILE A 27 -2.16 15.15 -8.58
C ILE A 27 -2.96 15.30 -7.28
N ILE A 28 -2.31 15.34 -6.11
CA ILE A 28 -3.01 15.43 -4.81
C ILE A 28 -3.91 16.67 -4.69
N LYS A 29 -3.55 17.78 -5.34
CA LYS A 29 -4.35 19.01 -5.34
C LYS A 29 -5.66 18.87 -6.13
N THR A 30 -5.75 17.88 -7.01
CA THR A 30 -6.93 17.63 -7.85
C THR A 30 -7.91 16.63 -7.23
N LEU A 31 -7.50 15.93 -6.18
CA LEU A 31 -8.32 14.90 -5.54
C LEU A 31 -9.58 15.49 -4.92
N LYS A 32 -10.63 14.66 -4.89
CA LYS A 32 -11.90 14.95 -4.22
C LYS A 32 -12.12 13.93 -3.12
N PRO A 33 -12.78 14.30 -2.01
CA PRO A 33 -13.13 13.35 -0.97
C PRO A 33 -13.92 12.16 -1.54
N SER A 34 -13.57 10.95 -1.13
CA SER A 34 -14.29 9.73 -1.48
C SER A 34 -15.65 9.66 -0.80
N GLY A 35 -16.40 8.57 -1.03
CA GLY A 35 -17.61 8.27 -0.27
C GLY A 35 -17.40 8.15 1.25
N ARG A 36 -16.14 8.04 1.70
CA ARG A 36 -15.73 8.03 3.11
C ARG A 36 -15.30 9.41 3.63
N GLY A 37 -15.26 10.43 2.78
CA GLY A 37 -14.77 11.77 3.13
C GLY A 37 -13.24 11.88 3.18
N GLU A 38 -12.51 10.89 2.67
CA GLU A 38 -11.03 10.84 2.67
C GLU A 38 -10.47 11.22 1.29
N LEU A 39 -9.26 11.79 1.25
CA LEU A 39 -8.48 11.89 0.02
C LEU A 39 -7.67 10.59 -0.13
N GLU A 40 -8.07 9.75 -1.07
CA GLU A 40 -7.58 8.37 -1.13
C GLU A 40 -6.25 8.28 -1.88
N ILE A 41 -5.28 7.56 -1.31
CA ILE A 41 -4.03 7.22 -2.02
C ILE A 41 -4.31 6.36 -3.26
N THR A 42 -5.39 5.59 -3.25
CA THR A 42 -5.88 4.82 -4.39
C THR A 42 -6.22 5.71 -5.59
N ASP A 43 -6.69 6.94 -5.37
CA ASP A 43 -6.98 7.88 -6.45
C ASP A 43 -5.69 8.48 -7.05
N VAL A 44 -4.67 8.72 -6.23
CA VAL A 44 -3.33 9.09 -6.72
C VAL A 44 -2.77 7.99 -7.62
N ASN A 45 -2.79 6.75 -7.16
CA ASN A 45 -2.34 5.60 -7.95
C ASN A 45 -3.12 5.47 -9.26
N ASN A 46 -4.43 5.69 -9.24
CA ASN A 46 -5.27 5.65 -10.44
C ASN A 46 -4.93 6.76 -11.44
N ALA A 47 -4.48 7.94 -11.00
CA ALA A 47 -3.98 8.97 -11.90
C ALA A 47 -2.72 8.49 -12.65
N TYR A 48 -1.76 7.89 -11.96
CA TYR A 48 -0.57 7.32 -12.61
C TYR A 48 -0.90 6.13 -13.54
N ILE A 49 -1.93 5.34 -13.21
CA ILE A 49 -2.44 4.27 -14.10
C ILE A 49 -3.06 4.86 -15.37
N ALA A 50 -3.87 5.91 -15.24
CA ALA A 50 -4.50 6.59 -16.37
C ALA A 50 -3.44 7.19 -17.32
N ASP A 51 -2.35 7.70 -16.76
CA ASP A 51 -1.20 8.22 -17.51
C ASP A 51 -0.28 7.10 -18.06
N GLY A 52 -0.52 5.83 -17.70
CA GLY A 52 0.30 4.69 -18.13
C GLY A 52 1.71 4.66 -17.53
N THR A 53 1.96 5.40 -16.44
CA THR A 53 3.28 5.54 -15.82
C THR A 53 3.44 4.81 -14.49
N LEU A 54 2.36 4.19 -13.97
CA LEU A 54 2.45 3.35 -12.79
C LEU A 54 3.20 2.04 -13.12
N THR A 55 4.25 1.76 -12.35
CA THR A 55 4.89 0.44 -12.26
C THR A 55 4.54 -0.21 -10.93
N TRP A 56 4.64 -1.53 -10.86
CA TRP A 56 4.41 -2.29 -9.63
C TRP A 56 5.40 -3.44 -9.51
N ASP A 57 5.56 -3.93 -8.30
CA ASP A 57 6.27 -5.17 -8.00
C ASP A 57 5.56 -5.93 -6.88
N ILE A 58 5.81 -7.22 -6.75
CA ILE A 58 5.25 -8.06 -5.68
C ILE A 58 6.26 -8.14 -4.55
N LEU A 59 5.80 -7.81 -3.34
CA LEU A 59 6.59 -8.00 -2.14
C LEU A 59 6.68 -9.49 -1.81
N GLU A 60 7.89 -10.04 -1.87
CA GLU A 60 8.19 -11.37 -1.35
C GLU A 60 8.38 -11.32 0.18
N GLY A 61 8.04 -12.42 0.86
CA GLY A 61 8.13 -12.53 2.31
C GLY A 61 6.84 -12.11 3.02
N TRP A 62 6.96 -11.49 4.20
CA TRP A 62 5.81 -11.09 5.00
C TRP A 62 5.62 -9.57 4.97
N TRP A 63 4.35 -9.17 4.92
CA TRP A 63 3.89 -7.82 5.22
C TRP A 63 2.73 -7.93 6.20
N THR A 64 2.76 -7.09 7.23
CA THR A 64 1.67 -6.97 8.20
C THR A 64 1.55 -5.51 8.59
N ASP A 65 0.33 -5.07 8.87
CA ASP A 65 0.08 -3.83 9.59
C ASP A 65 0.08 -4.09 11.11
N ALA A 66 -0.11 -3.01 11.88
CA ALA A 66 -0.24 -3.03 13.33
C ALA A 66 -1.47 -2.19 13.77
N GLY A 67 -2.55 -2.26 13.00
CA GLY A 67 -3.79 -1.50 13.22
C GLY A 67 -4.69 -2.07 14.32
N THR A 68 -4.44 -3.29 14.79
CA THR A 68 -5.13 -3.95 15.92
C THR A 68 -4.12 -4.50 16.93
N ILE A 69 -4.57 -4.84 18.14
CA ILE A 69 -3.69 -5.44 19.16
C ILE A 69 -3.17 -6.80 18.69
N GLU A 70 -4.00 -7.59 18.01
CA GLU A 70 -3.64 -8.89 17.47
C GLU A 70 -2.63 -8.78 16.33
N SER A 71 -2.81 -7.83 15.39
CA SER A 71 -1.87 -7.60 14.29
C SER A 71 -0.55 -7.01 14.79
N LEU A 72 -0.58 -6.12 15.80
CA LEU A 72 0.63 -5.64 16.47
C LEU A 72 1.38 -6.78 17.16
N HIS A 73 0.69 -7.69 17.85
CA HIS A 73 1.33 -8.86 18.44
C HIS A 73 1.98 -9.76 17.37
N LEU A 74 1.27 -10.00 16.27
CA LEU A 74 1.78 -10.76 15.12
C LEU A 74 3.04 -10.10 14.53
N ALA A 75 3.04 -8.79 14.31
CA ALA A 75 4.20 -8.04 13.82
C ALA A 75 5.42 -8.25 14.73
N ASN A 76 5.25 -8.17 16.04
CA ASN A 76 6.33 -8.44 17.01
C ASN A 76 6.84 -9.88 16.91
N GLN A 77 5.95 -10.86 16.79
CA GLN A 77 6.33 -12.27 16.64
C GLN A 77 7.12 -12.52 15.35
N LEU A 78 6.69 -11.93 14.22
CA LEU A 78 7.37 -12.05 12.94
C LEU A 78 8.79 -11.49 13.00
N VAL A 79 8.96 -10.29 13.54
CA VAL A 79 10.28 -9.66 13.72
C VAL A 79 11.16 -10.45 14.68
N ALA A 80 10.62 -10.91 15.82
CA ALA A 80 11.39 -11.70 16.77
C ALA A 80 11.87 -13.04 16.17
N LYS A 81 11.05 -13.68 15.33
CA LYS A 81 11.36 -14.97 14.71
C LYS A 81 12.27 -14.86 13.49
N THR A 82 12.08 -13.84 12.66
CA THR A 82 12.69 -13.75 11.31
C THR A 82 13.63 -12.56 11.14
N GLY A 83 13.71 -11.67 12.13
CA GLY A 83 14.29 -10.34 11.99
C GLY A 83 13.39 -9.40 11.20
N ALA A 84 13.65 -8.10 11.29
CA ALA A 84 13.06 -7.13 10.37
C ALA A 84 13.79 -7.23 9.03
N ASN A 85 13.26 -8.02 8.09
CA ASN A 85 13.76 -8.15 6.72
C ASN A 85 15.27 -8.47 6.62
N LYS A 86 15.80 -9.33 7.51
CA LYS A 86 17.12 -9.94 7.30
C LYS A 86 17.00 -11.01 6.21
N MET A 87 17.01 -10.57 4.96
CA MET A 87 17.40 -11.42 3.84
C MET A 87 18.82 -11.91 4.15
N GLY A 88 19.04 -13.22 4.22
CA GLY A 88 20.35 -13.76 4.59
C GLY A 88 21.46 -13.22 3.68
N GLY A 89 22.47 -12.59 4.29
CA GLY A 89 23.76 -12.26 3.66
C GLY A 89 24.22 -10.81 3.84
N VAL A 90 24.83 -10.50 5.01
CA VAL A 90 26.29 -10.40 5.21
C VAL A 90 26.59 -10.88 6.63
#